data_AF-A0A529MAR7-F1
#
_entry.id   AF-A0A529MAR7-F1
#
_cell.length_a   1.000
_cell.length_b   1.000
_cell.length_c   1.000
_cell.angle_alpha   90.00
_cell.angle_beta   90.00
_cell.angle_gamma   90.00
#
_symmetry.space_group_name_H-M   'P 1'
#
loop_
_entity.id
_entity.type
_entity.pdbx_description
1 polymer ?
#
loop_
_entity_poly.entity_id
_entity_poly.type
_entity_poly.pdbx_seq_one_letter_code
_entity_poly.pdbx_strand_id
1 'polypeptide(L)' 'MKLLKHLGYRLLVLVPQLLAISFVTFGIVRLLPGDPARLQLGPLAPEATVEKLRGELLLNRPIWE' A
#
# COMPACT_ATOMS: atom_id res chain seq x y z
N MET A 1 -20.89 -31.24 14.55
CA MET A 1 -21.06 -29.84 15.03
C MET A 1 -19.77 -29.18 15.55
N LYS A 2 -18.75 -29.92 16.05
CA LYS A 2 -17.47 -29.32 16.48
C LYS A 2 -16.65 -28.69 15.33
N LEU A 3 -16.65 -29.32 14.16
CA LEU A 3 -15.96 -28.83 12.95
C LEU A 3 -16.47 -27.47 12.47
N LEU A 4 -17.78 -27.27 12.38
CA LEU A 4 -18.38 -26.00 11.94
C LEU A 4 -18.02 -24.84 12.87
N LYS A 5 -18.05 -25.08 14.19
CA LYS A 5 -17.66 -24.08 15.20
C LYS A 5 -16.19 -23.71 15.10
N HIS A 6 -15.32 -24.68 14.81
CA HIS A 6 -13.89 -24.45 14.63
C HIS A 6 -13.59 -23.70 13.32
N LEU A 7 -14.32 -23.99 12.25
CA LEU A 7 -14.19 -23.30 10.98
C LEU A 7 -14.64 -21.83 11.10
N GLY A 8 -15.76 -21.58 11.79
CA GLY A 8 -16.24 -20.22 12.08
C GLY A 8 -15.25 -19.42 12.95
N TYR A 9 -14.65 -20.05 13.97
CA TYR A 9 -13.63 -19.41 14.79
C TYR A 9 -12.37 -19.05 14.00
N ARG A 10 -11.91 -19.94 13.12
CA ARG A 10 -10.78 -19.65 12.22
C ARG A 10 -11.06 -18.49 11.28
N LEU A 11 -12.27 -18.41 10.71
CA LEU A 11 -12.70 -17.28 9.87
C LEU A 11 -12.73 -15.98 10.66
N LEU A 12 -13.23 -16.00 11.90
CA LEU A 12 -13.27 -14.82 12.76
C LEU A 12 -11.87 -14.30 13.11
N VAL A 13 -10.88 -15.18 13.28
CA VAL A 13 -9.47 -14.81 13.54
C VAL A 13 -8.74 -14.39 12.25
N LEU A 14 -9.13 -14.92 11.09
CA LEU A 14 -8.55 -14.54 9.79
C LEU A 14 -8.80 -13.07 9.47
N VAL A 15 -10.00 -12.56 9.75
CA VAL A 15 -10.36 -11.15 9.45
C VAL A 15 -9.42 -10.14 10.11
N PRO A 16 -9.21 -10.13 11.45
CA PRO A 16 -8.29 -9.19 12.09
C PRO A 16 -6.83 -9.43 11.66
N GLN A 17 -6.44 -10.65 11.35
CA GLN A 17 -5.09 -10.94 10.86
C GLN A 17 -4.82 -10.33 9.48
N LEU A 18 -5.76 -10.47 8.54
CA LEU A 18 -5.66 -9.86 7.22
C LEU A 18 -5.68 -8.33 7.30
N LEU A 19 -6.51 -7.78 8.19
CA LEU A 19 -6.52 -6.35 8.46
C LEU A 19 -5.17 -5.88 9.01
N ALA A 20 -4.62 -6.56 10.02
CA ALA A 20 -3.33 -6.21 10.61
C ALA A 20 -2.21 -6.20 9.55
N ILE A 21 -2.11 -7.26 8.73
CA ILE A 21 -1.10 -7.34 7.67
C ILE A 21 -1.29 -6.23 6.64
N SER A 22 -2.55 -5.94 6.26
CA SER A 22 -2.84 -4.84 5.34
C SER A 22 -2.41 -3.50 5.93
N PHE A 23 -2.82 -3.17 7.15
CA PHE A 23 -2.43 -1.93 7.82
C PHE A 23 -0.91 -1.77 7.93
N VAL A 24 -0.19 -2.83 8.29
CA VAL A 24 1.28 -2.81 8.35
C VAL A 24 1.88 -2.59 6.96
N THR A 25 1.42 -3.31 5.95
CA THR A 25 1.98 -3.24 4.59
C THR A 25 1.73 -1.87 3.97
N PHE A 26 0.49 -1.39 3.99
CA PHE A 26 0.13 -0.06 3.49
C PHE A 26 0.74 1.06 4.33
N GLY A 27 0.86 0.86 5.65
CA GLY A 27 1.55 1.77 6.55
C GLY A 27 3.02 1.92 6.17
N ILE A 28 3.74 0.81 5.97
CA ILE A 28 5.13 0.83 5.52
C ILE A 28 5.24 1.51 4.16
N VAL A 29 4.43 1.11 3.17
CA VAL A 29 4.46 1.71 1.83
C VAL A 29 4.27 3.23 1.88
N ARG A 30 3.41 3.72 2.78
CA ARG A 30 3.15 5.15 2.94
C ARG A 30 4.19 5.89 3.79
N LEU A 31 4.89 5.17 4.67
CA LEU A 31 6.00 5.69 5.46
C LEU A 31 7.32 5.67 4.70
N LEU A 32 7.45 4.88 3.62
CA LEU A 32 8.63 4.88 2.78
C LEU A 32 8.88 6.30 2.26
N PRO A 33 9.98 6.95 2.68
CA PRO A 33 10.36 8.27 2.20
C PRO A 33 11.03 8.08 0.83
N GLY A 34 10.26 7.64 -0.15
CA GLY A 34 10.73 7.34 -1.49
C GLY A 34 9.67 7.76 -2.49
N ASP A 35 10.00 8.72 -3.35
CA ASP A 35 9.11 9.13 -4.42
C ASP A 35 8.87 7.96 -5.37
N PRO A 36 7.64 7.41 -5.47
CA PRO A 36 7.38 6.23 -6.29
C PRO A 36 7.64 6.50 -7.77
N ALA A 37 7.49 7.74 -8.24
CA ALA A 37 7.89 8.12 -9.60
C ALA A 37 9.40 7.95 -9.82
N ARG A 38 10.20 8.28 -8.79
CA ARG A 38 11.66 8.14 -8.80
C ARG A 38 12.14 6.70 -8.62
N LEU A 39 11.39 5.89 -7.86
CA LEU A 39 11.62 4.45 -7.76
C LEU A 39 11.35 3.75 -9.10
N GLN A 40 10.35 4.20 -9.85
CA GLN A 40 9.99 3.62 -11.14
C GLN A 40 10.95 4.02 -12.28
N LEU A 41 11.40 5.28 -12.31
CA LEU A 41 12.32 5.78 -13.35
C LEU A 41 13.80 5.53 -13.02
N GLY A 42 14.10 5.21 -11.76
CA GLY A 42 15.45 5.02 -11.25
C GLY A 42 16.13 6.34 -10.82
N PRO A 43 17.23 6.24 -10.03
CA PRO A 43 17.86 7.38 -9.38
C PRO A 43 18.58 8.36 -10.31
N LEU A 44 18.86 7.96 -11.55
CA LEU A 44 19.54 8.80 -12.57
C LEU A 44 18.57 9.51 -13.52
N ALA A 45 17.26 9.30 -13.37
CA ALA A 45 16.26 9.91 -14.24
C ALA A 45 16.25 11.45 -14.05
N PRO A 46 16.19 12.23 -15.14
CA PRO A 46 16.07 13.69 -15.04
C PRO A 46 14.82 14.09 -14.25
N GLU A 47 14.94 15.10 -13.38
CA GLU A 47 13.82 15.56 -12.52
C GLU A 47 12.58 15.94 -13.32
N ALA A 48 12.75 16.52 -14.51
CA ALA A 48 11.64 16.87 -15.39
C ALA A 48 10.81 15.66 -15.83
N THR A 49 11.43 14.49 -15.97
CA THR A 49 10.74 13.23 -16.30
C THR A 49 10.03 12.67 -15.06
N VAL A 50 10.65 12.79 -13.89
CA VAL A 50 10.08 12.38 -12.60
C VAL A 50 8.82 13.20 -12.28
N GLU A 51 8.87 14.52 -12.43
CA GLU A 51 7.73 15.43 -12.22
C GLU A 51 6.54 15.13 -13.15
N LYS A 52 6.82 14.83 -14.43
CA LYS A 52 5.79 14.43 -15.40
C LYS A 52 5.08 13.16 -14.96
N LEU A 53 5.86 12.12 -14.64
CA LEU A 53 5.31 10.85 -14.16
C LEU A 53 4.57 11.02 -12.84
N ARG A 54 5.06 11.88 -11.94
CA ARG A 54 4.41 12.19 -10.66
C ARG A 54 3.04 12.85 -10.87
N GLY A 55 2.92 13.72 -11.90
CA GLY A 55 1.65 14.29 -12.33
C GLY A 55 0.70 13.27 -12.96
N GLU A 56 1.20 12.39 -13.84
CA GLU A 56 0.42 11.32 -14.50
C GLU A 56 -0.12 10.30 -13.49
N LEU A 57 0.67 9.96 -12.48
CA LEU A 57 0.30 9.03 -11.41
C LEU A 57 -0.56 9.69 -10.31
N LEU A 58 -0.91 10.98 -10.46
CA LEU A 58 -1.66 11.76 -9.47
C LEU A 58 -1.02 11.74 -8.07
N LEU A 59 0.28 11.48 -7.97
CA LEU A 59 1.03 11.40 -6.71
C LEU A 59 1.15 12.77 -6.03
N ASN A 60 0.88 13.85 -6.76
CA ASN A 60 0.81 15.22 -6.27
C ASN A 60 -0.54 15.56 -5.61
N ARG A 61 -1.54 14.67 -5.67
CA ARG A 61 -2.87 14.94 -5.13
C ARG A 61 -3.03 14.45 -3.69
N PRO A 62 -3.64 15.25 -2.82
CA PRO A 62 -4.01 14.78 -1.49
C PRO A 62 -5.10 13.71 -1.56
N ILE A 63 -5.14 12.82 -0.58
CA ILE A 63 -6.06 11.65 -0.55
C ILE A 63 -7.54 12.04 -0.36
N TRP A 64 -7.81 13.32 -0.09
CA TRP A 64 -9.11 13.87 0.24
C TRP A 64 -9.72 14.73 -0.88
N GLU A 65 -9.06 14.84 -2.05
CA GLU A 65 -9.67 15.35 -3.29
C GLU A 65 -10.25 14.21 -4.13
#